data_AF-A0A9E5UHF7-F1
#
_entry.id   AF-A0A9E5UHF7-F1
#
_cell.length_a   1.000
_cell.length_b   1.000
_cell.length_c   1.000
_cell.angle_alpha   90.00
_cell.angle_beta   90.00
_cell.angle_gamma   90.00
#
_symmetry.space_group_name_H-M   'P 1'
#
loop_
_entity.id
_entity.type
_entity.pdbx_description
1 polymer ?
#
loop_
_entity_poly.entity_id
_entity_poly.type
_entity_poly.pdbx_seq_one_letter_code
_entity_poly.pdbx_strand_id
1 'polypeptide(L)'
;LVEWNSPEAVVEVICQSGTYIRSLAHDIGQTLEVGAHLTELVRVASGEWHIKDTVSLQTLTQVVANGTLDTILHPKERALTALPQV
;
A
#
# COMPACT_ATOMS: atom_id res chain seq x y z
N LEU A 1 -4.03 7.40 13.83
CA LEU A 1 -2.67 7.57 14.38
C LEU A 1 -2.22 6.21 14.90
N VAL A 2 -1.08 5.72 14.43
CA VAL A 2 -0.52 4.40 14.77
C VAL A 2 0.61 4.57 15.79
N GLU A 3 1.51 5.53 15.57
CA GLU A 3 2.65 5.81 16.43
C GLU A 3 2.96 7.31 16.46
N TRP A 4 3.48 7.79 17.58
CA TRP A 4 3.94 9.17 17.75
C TRP A 4 5.27 9.18 18.50
N ASN A 5 6.31 9.67 17.83
CA ASN A 5 7.64 9.88 18.38
C ASN A 5 8.16 11.21 17.84
N SER A 6 7.84 12.31 18.53
CA SER A 6 8.12 13.67 18.07
C SER A 6 9.55 13.82 17.54
N PRO A 7 9.75 14.36 16.33
CA PRO A 7 8.75 15.05 15.49
C PRO A 7 8.00 14.15 14.49
N GLU A 8 8.05 12.82 14.63
CA GLU A 8 7.51 11.86 13.67
C GLU A 8 6.16 11.27 14.10
N ALA A 9 5.23 11.14 13.14
CA ALA A 9 3.95 10.48 13.32
C ALA A 9 3.76 9.40 12.25
N VAL A 10 3.29 8.22 12.65
CA VAL A 10 2.85 7.17 11.72
C VAL A 10 1.33 7.18 11.70
N VAL A 11 0.74 7.31 10.52
CA VAL A 11 -0.71 7.30 10.32
C VAL A 11 -1.12 6.24 9.31
N GLU A 12 -2.16 5.49 9.63
CA GLU A 12 -2.83 4.62 8.67
C GLU A 12 -3.99 5.39 8.03
N VAL A 13 -4.10 5.30 6.71
CA VAL A 13 -5.08 6.05 5.91
C VAL A 13 -5.80 5.10 4.97
N ILE A 14 -7.13 5.05 5.10
CA ILE A 14 -8.02 4.44 4.12
C ILE A 14 -8.54 5.56 3.22
N CYS A 15 -8.31 5.46 1.92
CA CYS A 15 -8.64 6.51 0.98
C CYS A 15 -9.12 5.96 -0.36
N GLN A 16 -9.84 6.79 -1.12
CA GLN A 16 -10.22 6.47 -2.50
C GLN A 16 -9.00 6.56 -3.44
N SER A 17 -9.12 5.91 -4.60
CA SER A 17 -8.11 6.01 -5.67
C SER A 17 -7.90 7.47 -6.10
N GLY A 18 -6.65 7.87 -6.28
CA GLY A 18 -6.29 9.24 -6.66
C GLY A 18 -6.00 10.18 -5.48
N THR A 19 -6.11 9.69 -4.24
CA THR A 19 -5.71 10.48 -3.06
C THR A 19 -4.19 10.67 -3.02
N TYR A 20 -3.73 11.93 -2.92
CA TYR A 20 -2.31 12.27 -2.79
C TYR A 20 -1.90 12.33 -1.32
N ILE A 21 -1.30 11.25 -0.81
CA ILE A 21 -0.86 11.16 0.60
C ILE A 21 0.16 12.26 0.98
N ARG A 22 0.98 12.71 0.03
CA ARG A 22 1.89 13.85 0.25
C ARG A 22 1.14 15.16 0.52
N SER A 23 0.06 15.42 -0.22
CA SER A 23 -0.79 16.59 0.00
C SER A 23 -1.50 16.48 1.34
N LEU A 24 -2.01 15.29 1.68
CA LEU A 24 -2.62 15.04 2.99
C LEU A 24 -1.63 15.34 4.14
N ALA A 25 -0.38 14.89 4.04
CA ALA A 25 0.65 15.21 5.03
C ALA A 25 0.90 16.73 5.13
N HIS A 26 0.98 17.42 3.99
CA HIS A 26 1.10 18.88 3.96
C HIS A 26 -0.09 19.57 4.64
N ASP A 27 -1.32 19.19 4.29
CA ASP A 27 -2.55 19.78 4.81
C ASP A 27 -2.69 19.56 6.33
N ILE A 28 -2.32 18.39 6.83
CA ILE A 28 -2.23 18.11 8.28
C ILE A 28 -1.24 19.07 8.93
N GLY A 29 -0.04 19.22 8.35
CA GLY A 29 0.98 20.14 8.85
C GLY A 29 0.54 21.60 8.85
N GLN A 30 -0.17 22.05 7.80
CA GLN A 30 -0.76 23.39 7.73
C GLN A 30 -1.84 23.59 8.80
N THR A 31 -2.73 22.61 8.98
CA THR A 31 -3.80 22.64 9.98
C THR A 31 -3.25 22.73 11.41
N LEU A 32 -2.09 22.11 11.66
CA LEU A 32 -1.40 22.15 12.94
C LEU A 32 -0.45 23.35 13.09
N GLU A 33 -0.31 24.21 12.08
CA GLU A 33 0.54 25.40 12.06
C GLU A 33 2.06 25.16 12.28
N VAL A 34 2.51 23.90 12.18
CA VAL A 34 3.93 23.51 12.33
C VAL A 34 4.58 23.08 11.03
N GLY A 35 3.77 22.79 10.00
CA GLY A 35 4.22 22.17 8.76
C GLY A 35 4.52 20.67 8.94
N ALA A 36 4.37 19.92 7.85
CA ALA A 36 4.70 18.50 7.81
C ALA A 36 4.97 18.07 6.36
N HIS A 37 5.73 16.99 6.21
CA HIS A 37 5.99 16.36 4.92
C HIS A 37 6.06 14.85 5.10
N LEU A 38 5.81 14.12 4.03
CA LEU A 38 5.86 12.65 4.02
C LEU A 38 7.32 12.19 3.97
N THR A 39 7.72 11.36 4.93
CA THR A 39 9.06 10.76 5.01
C THR A 39 9.08 9.31 4.52
N GLU A 40 8.05 8.54 4.84
CA GLU A 40 7.87 7.15 4.43
C GLU A 40 6.42 6.89 3.99
N LEU A 41 6.25 5.97 3.03
CA LEU A 41 4.92 5.54 2.58
C LEU A 41 4.94 4.05 2.21
N VAL A 42 4.08 3.28 2.86
CA VAL A 42 3.83 1.88 2.53
C VAL A 42 2.35 1.72 2.18
N ARG A 43 2.07 1.22 0.97
CA ARG A 43 0.72 0.85 0.57
C ARG A 43 0.40 -0.55 1.06
N VAL A 44 -0.40 -0.65 2.12
CA VAL A 44 -0.78 -1.93 2.74
C VAL A 44 -1.91 -2.67 2.03
N ALA A 45 -2.71 -1.96 1.22
CA ALA A 45 -3.80 -2.53 0.43
C ALA A 45 -4.08 -1.75 -0.86
N SER A 46 -4.64 -2.43 -1.86
CA SER A 46 -5.14 -1.85 -3.11
C SER A 46 -6.33 -2.68 -3.60
N GLY A 47 -7.55 -2.20 -3.36
CA GLY A 47 -8.74 -3.02 -3.57
C GLY A 47 -8.69 -4.26 -2.67
N GLU A 48 -8.89 -5.45 -3.24
CA GLU A 48 -8.85 -6.72 -2.50
C GLU A 48 -7.44 -7.30 -2.29
N TRP A 49 -6.41 -6.61 -2.78
CA TRP A 49 -5.02 -7.03 -2.65
C TRP A 49 -4.43 -6.42 -1.39
N HIS A 50 -3.92 -7.25 -0.48
CA HIS A 50 -3.25 -6.81 0.74
C HIS A 50 -1.73 -7.06 0.64
N ILE A 51 -0.94 -6.37 1.46
CA ILE A 51 0.51 -6.55 1.51
C ILE A 51 0.94 -8.00 1.78
N LYS A 52 0.14 -8.76 2.53
CA LYS A 52 0.35 -10.20 2.77
C LYS A 52 0.22 -11.07 1.51
N ASP A 53 -0.46 -10.58 0.47
CA ASP A 53 -0.59 -11.26 -0.82
C ASP A 53 0.62 -10.97 -1.74
N THR A 54 1.54 -10.11 -1.32
CA THR A 54 2.70 -9.71 -2.15
C THR A 54 3.87 -10.66 -1.97
N VAL A 55 4.69 -10.76 -3.01
CA VAL A 55 5.97 -11.48 -2.97
C VAL A 55 7.12 -10.50 -3.13
N SER A 56 8.23 -10.75 -2.45
CA SER A 56 9.45 -9.97 -2.64
C SER A 56 10.08 -10.26 -4.02
N LEU A 57 10.86 -9.32 -4.54
CA LEU A 57 11.62 -9.54 -5.78
C LEU A 57 12.62 -10.69 -5.65
N GLN A 58 13.18 -10.91 -4.46
CA GLN A 58 14.07 -12.03 -4.18
C GLN A 58 13.31 -13.37 -4.32
N THR A 59 12.14 -13.49 -3.70
CA THR A 59 11.28 -14.67 -3.82
C THR A 59 10.87 -14.90 -5.27
N LEU A 60 10.46 -13.84 -5.99
CA LEU A 60 10.13 -13.91 -7.41
C LEU A 60 11.30 -14.47 -8.24
N THR A 61 12.52 -13.99 -7.99
CA THR A 61 13.72 -14.45 -8.71
C THR A 61 13.99 -15.93 -8.46
N GLN A 62 13.83 -16.38 -7.21
CA GLN A 62 14.03 -17.78 -6.83
C GLN A 62 13.01 -18.71 -7.49
N VAL A 63 11.71 -18.37 -7.47
CA VAL A 63 10.68 -19.24 -8.06
C VAL A 63 10.78 -19.30 -9.58
N VAL A 64 11.21 -18.21 -10.23
CA VAL A 64 11.49 -18.21 -11.67
C VAL A 64 12.68 -19.12 -11.99
N ALA A 65 13.78 -19.03 -11.23
CA ALA A 65 14.94 -19.89 -11.41
C ALA A 65 14.63 -21.38 -11.19
N ASN A 66 13.71 -21.67 -10.28
CA ASN A 66 13.28 -23.03 -9.94
C ASN A 66 12.17 -23.57 -10.87
N GLY A 67 11.64 -22.76 -11.78
CA GLY A 67 10.54 -23.15 -12.67
C GLY A 67 9.18 -23.33 -11.96
N THR A 68 8.99 -22.73 -10.78
CA THR A 68 7.79 -22.87 -9.94
C THR A 68 6.97 -21.57 -9.86
N LEU A 69 6.94 -20.80 -10.94
CA LEU A 69 6.26 -19.49 -10.98
C LEU A 69 4.76 -19.59 -10.68
N ASP A 70 4.12 -20.68 -11.11
CA ASP A 70 2.69 -20.97 -10.88
C ASP A 70 2.30 -20.97 -9.39
N THR A 71 3.23 -21.26 -8.50
CA THR A 71 2.99 -21.30 -7.04
C THR A 71 2.69 -19.93 -6.43
N ILE A 72 3.07 -18.84 -7.10
CA ILE A 72 2.88 -17.46 -6.60
C ILE A 72 1.89 -16.65 -7.46
N LEU A 73 1.36 -17.23 -8.53
CA LEU A 73 0.41 -16.54 -9.39
C LEU A 73 -0.99 -16.63 -8.79
N HIS A 74 -1.68 -15.49 -8.78
CA HIS A 74 -3.10 -15.45 -8.46
C HIS A 74 -3.96 -15.64 -9.72
N PRO A 75 -5.15 -16.25 -9.61
CA PRO A 75 -6.11 -16.27 -10.70
C PRO A 75 -6.42 -14.86 -11.18
N LYS A 76 -6.52 -14.67 -12.50
CA LYS A 76 -6.81 -13.37 -13.12
C LYS A 76 -8.16 -12.81 -12.65
N GLU A 77 -9.12 -13.68 -12.34
CA GLU A 77 -10.46 -13.35 -11.87
C GLU A 77 -10.42 -12.61 -10.52
N ARG A 78 -9.38 -12.84 -9.70
CA ARG A 78 -9.20 -12.13 -8.43
C ARG A 78 -9.07 -10.61 -8.63
N ALA A 79 -8.60 -10.16 -9.80
CA ALA A 79 -8.53 -8.73 -10.11
C ALA A 79 -9.90 -8.10 -10.39
N LEU A 80 -10.94 -8.91 -10.60
CA LEU A 80 -12.28 -8.47 -11.04
C LEU A 80 -13.35 -8.63 -9.95
N THR A 81 -12.98 -9.08 -8.75
CA THR A 81 -13.91 -9.36 -7.65
C THR A 81 -14.73 -8.14 -7.20
N ALA A 82 -14.16 -6.94 -7.35
CA ALA A 82 -14.86 -5.69 -7.05
C ALA A 82 -15.88 -5.26 -8.12
N LEU A 83 -15.96 -5.95 -9.25
CA LEU A 83 -16.91 -5.64 -10.33
C LEU A 83 -18.20 -6.47 -10.19
N PRO A 84 -19.36 -5.92 -10.62
CA PRO A 84 -20.59 -6.70 -10.67
C PRO A 84 -20.45 -7.93 -11.57
N GLN A 85 -20.98 -9.07 -11.12
CA GLN A 85 -21.04 -10.30 -11.90
C GLN A 85 -22.34 -10.35 -12.72
N VAL A 86 -22.25 -10.87 -13.94
CA VAL A 86 -23.36 -11.06 -14.88
C VAL A 86 -23.37 -12.51 -15.33
#